data_AF-A0A7C5TNS1-F1
#
_entry.id   AF-A0A7C5TNS1-F1
#
_cell.length_a   1.000
_cell.length_b   1.000
_cell.length_c   1.000
_cell.angle_alpha   90.00
_cell.angle_beta   90.00
_cell.angle_gamma   90.00
#
_symmetry.space_group_name_H-M   'P 1'
#
loop_
_entity.id
_entity.type
_entity.pdbx_description
1 polymer ?
#
loop_
_entity_poly.entity_id
_entity_poly.type
_entity_poly.pdbx_seq_one_letter_code
_entity_poly.pdbx_strand_id
1 'polypeptide(L)'
;MDVSANLDTAQLYLNTGLLERAAEYLDAVEEAVPEEARGAANAEWLRWLALRARLDLMREDRAACAARIGEGLALAPQHVDLLFLRTLIYWDCARPDEMFVSLLAYLGAVAATPPGEASRYEYASPAVVRDALETLLPAAYRAAPSRAAFREAVEQAARRARGNELFATVLALLERIDRAEAEKGEADGTGGAAAVSGNAAGGDGEDG
;
A
#
# COMPACT_ATOMS: atom_id res chain seq x y z
N MET A 1 -17.23 24.52 19.60
CA MET A 1 -15.91 24.28 18.97
C MET A 1 -16.17 23.86 17.54
N ASP A 2 -15.43 24.36 16.57
CA ASP A 2 -15.59 23.99 15.16
C ASP A 2 -14.72 22.77 14.86
N VAL A 3 -15.35 21.59 14.75
CA VAL A 3 -14.67 20.31 14.54
C VAL A 3 -13.95 20.29 13.20
N SER A 4 -14.63 20.71 12.13
CA SER A 4 -14.07 20.76 10.78
C SER A 4 -12.82 21.64 10.71
N ALA A 5 -12.88 22.85 11.29
CA ALA A 5 -11.73 23.77 11.29
C ALA A 5 -10.52 23.20 12.06
N ASN A 6 -10.77 22.49 13.17
CA ASN A 6 -9.70 21.83 13.92
C ASN A 6 -9.08 20.67 13.15
N LEU A 7 -9.87 19.88 12.42
CA LEU A 7 -9.37 18.80 11.56
C LEU A 7 -8.53 19.35 10.39
N ASP A 8 -8.97 20.44 9.77
CA ASP A 8 -8.20 21.13 8.73
C ASP A 8 -6.85 21.65 9.26
N THR A 9 -6.86 22.21 10.47
CA THR A 9 -5.65 22.71 11.13
C THR A 9 -4.69 21.57 11.51
N ALA A 10 -5.22 20.48 12.08
CA ALA A 10 -4.44 19.30 12.41
C ALA A 10 -3.78 18.70 11.15
N GLN A 11 -4.53 18.57 10.05
CA GLN A 11 -4.03 18.13 8.75
C GLN A 11 -2.86 19.01 8.26
N LEU A 12 -3.01 20.33 8.34
CA LEU A 12 -1.96 21.27 7.95
C LEU A 12 -0.68 21.06 8.77
N TYR A 13 -0.81 20.84 10.08
CA TYR A 13 0.33 20.56 10.95
C TYR A 13 0.99 19.21 10.67
N LEU A 14 0.21 18.16 10.37
CA LEU A 14 0.75 16.88 9.92
C LEU A 14 1.54 17.02 8.61
N ASN A 15 1.03 17.82 7.67
CA ASN A 15 1.69 18.07 6.37
C ASN A 15 3.00 18.86 6.52
N THR A 16 3.17 19.61 7.61
CA THR A 16 4.37 20.41 7.89
C THR A 16 5.29 19.78 8.94
N GLY A 17 4.94 18.59 9.46
CA GLY A 17 5.73 17.86 10.46
C GLY A 17 5.61 18.41 11.88
N LEU A 18 4.68 19.31 12.16
CA LEU A 18 4.45 19.89 13.49
C LEU A 18 3.55 18.96 14.33
N LEU A 19 4.08 17.78 14.70
CA LEU A 19 3.31 16.68 15.28
C LEU A 19 2.61 17.02 16.60
N GLU A 20 3.27 17.74 17.51
CA GLU A 20 2.66 18.15 18.78
C GLU A 20 1.48 19.11 18.58
N ARG A 21 1.60 20.03 17.63
CA ARG A 21 0.50 20.93 17.26
C ARG A 21 -0.66 20.16 16.62
N ALA A 22 -0.37 19.20 15.75
CA ALA A 22 -1.42 18.34 15.22
C ALA A 22 -2.14 17.57 16.35
N ALA A 23 -1.40 17.06 17.33
CA ALA A 23 -1.97 16.33 18.47
C ALA A 23 -2.94 17.20 19.28
N GLU A 24 -2.56 18.44 19.63
CA GLU A 24 -3.39 19.39 20.37
C GLU A 24 -4.77 19.59 19.73
N TYR A 25 -4.82 19.75 18.40
CA TYR A 25 -6.07 19.96 17.67
C TYR A 25 -6.90 18.67 17.53
N LEU A 26 -6.24 17.51 17.39
CA LEU A 26 -6.93 16.23 17.36
C LEU A 26 -7.51 15.86 18.73
N ASP A 27 -6.82 16.18 19.83
CA ASP A 27 -7.33 15.98 21.18
C ASP A 27 -8.57 16.85 21.43
N ALA A 28 -8.53 18.12 20.99
CA ALA A 28 -9.68 19.02 21.07
C ALA A 28 -10.90 18.50 20.27
N VAL A 29 -10.69 17.90 19.10
CA VAL A 29 -11.78 17.26 18.33
C VAL A 29 -12.36 16.07 19.10
N GLU A 30 -11.50 15.23 19.67
CA GLU A 30 -11.95 14.05 20.43
C GLU A 30 -12.81 14.47 21.63
N GLU A 31 -12.39 15.49 22.38
CA GLU A 31 -13.16 16.05 23.49
C GLU A 31 -14.51 16.65 23.04
N ALA A 32 -14.57 17.23 21.84
CA ALA A 32 -15.77 17.87 21.31
C ALA A 32 -16.80 16.91 20.71
N VAL A 33 -16.37 15.73 20.23
CA VAL A 33 -17.25 14.73 19.62
C VAL A 33 -17.74 13.74 20.70
N PRO A 34 -19.03 13.79 21.09
CA PRO A 34 -19.57 12.90 22.11
C PRO A 34 -19.54 11.45 21.64
N GLU A 35 -19.42 10.50 22.58
CA GLU A 35 -19.24 9.07 22.28
C GLU A 35 -20.35 8.51 21.39
N GLU A 36 -21.59 8.96 21.57
CA GLU A 36 -22.75 8.52 20.79
C GLU A 36 -22.68 8.98 19.32
N ALA A 37 -21.88 10.00 19.02
CA ALA A 37 -21.65 10.50 17.67
C ALA A 37 -20.41 9.87 17.00
N ARG A 38 -19.65 9.02 17.70
CA ARG A 38 -18.44 8.36 17.18
C ARG A 38 -18.78 7.10 16.38
N GLY A 39 -19.42 7.29 15.24
CA GLY A 39 -19.93 6.19 14.41
C GLY A 39 -19.69 6.38 12.92
N ALA A 40 -20.06 5.35 12.15
CA ALA A 40 -19.86 5.30 10.69
C ALA A 40 -20.56 6.44 9.91
N ALA A 41 -21.63 7.02 10.46
CA ALA A 41 -22.34 8.13 9.85
C ALA A 41 -21.64 9.49 10.05
N ASN A 42 -20.65 9.57 10.94
CA ASN A 42 -19.93 10.79 11.26
C ASN A 42 -18.63 10.88 10.46
N ALA A 43 -18.66 11.58 9.34
CA ALA A 43 -17.50 11.77 8.47
C ALA A 43 -16.34 12.50 9.17
N GLU A 44 -16.62 13.42 10.09
CA GLU A 44 -15.59 14.13 10.86
C GLU A 44 -14.87 13.18 11.83
N TRP A 45 -15.61 12.24 12.45
CA TRP A 45 -15.02 11.21 13.30
C TRP A 45 -14.14 10.24 12.51
N LEU A 46 -14.60 9.79 11.34
CA LEU A 46 -13.79 8.93 10.46
C LEU A 46 -12.52 9.64 9.97
N ARG A 47 -12.63 10.93 9.65
CA ARG A 47 -11.49 11.78 9.31
C ARG A 47 -10.54 11.94 10.51
N TRP A 48 -11.07 12.15 11.71
CA TRP A 48 -10.27 12.19 12.94
C TRP A 48 -9.47 10.89 13.15
N LEU A 49 -10.12 9.73 12.99
CA LEU A 49 -9.44 8.43 13.09
C LEU A 49 -8.29 8.30 12.09
N ALA A 50 -8.50 8.73 10.84
CA ALA A 50 -7.46 8.70 9.81
C ALA A 50 -6.27 9.63 10.15
N LEU A 51 -6.54 10.88 10.56
CA LEU A 51 -5.50 11.84 10.94
C LEU A 51 -4.74 11.40 12.19
N ARG A 52 -5.45 10.84 13.18
CA ARG A 52 -4.82 10.34 14.40
C ARG A 52 -3.96 9.12 14.10
N ALA A 53 -4.45 8.16 13.32
CA ALA A 53 -3.65 7.02 12.87
C ALA A 53 -2.40 7.47 12.10
N ARG A 54 -2.51 8.50 11.24
CA ARG A 54 -1.34 9.09 10.57
C ARG A 54 -0.35 9.70 11.56
N LEU A 55 -0.82 10.45 12.55
CA LEU A 55 0.04 11.02 13.60
C LEU A 55 0.83 9.92 14.31
N ASP A 56 0.18 8.82 14.69
CA ASP A 56 0.84 7.69 15.34
C ASP A 56 1.85 7.02 14.40
N LEU A 57 1.51 6.88 13.12
CA LEU A 57 2.42 6.36 12.10
C LEU A 57 3.70 7.23 12.03
N MET A 58 3.55 8.56 12.03
CA MET A 58 4.67 9.51 12.01
C MET A 58 5.48 9.52 13.31
N ARG A 59 4.86 9.16 14.44
CA ARG A 59 5.52 8.98 15.74
C ARG A 59 6.09 7.58 15.95
N GLU A 60 5.99 6.71 14.94
CA GLU A 60 6.40 5.30 15.00
C GLU A 60 5.63 4.46 16.05
N ASP A 61 4.47 4.94 16.53
CA ASP A 61 3.58 4.18 17.40
C ASP A 61 2.67 3.26 16.57
N ARG A 62 3.24 2.13 16.16
CA ARG A 62 2.56 1.14 15.30
C ARG A 62 1.34 0.51 15.98
N ALA A 63 1.38 0.31 17.30
CA ALA A 63 0.28 -0.31 18.02
C ALA A 63 -0.95 0.61 18.04
N ALA A 64 -0.75 1.88 18.36
CA ALA A 64 -1.83 2.85 18.42
C ALA A 64 -2.35 3.20 17.02
N CYS A 65 -1.46 3.28 16.02
CA CYS A 65 -1.83 3.42 14.62
C CYS A 65 -2.72 2.26 14.15
N ALA A 66 -2.32 1.01 14.40
CA ALA A 66 -3.09 -0.18 14.03
C ALA A 66 -4.45 -0.24 14.71
N ALA A 67 -4.53 0.14 16.00
CA ALA A 67 -5.78 0.17 16.75
C ALA A 67 -6.80 1.15 16.12
N ARG A 68 -6.38 2.37 15.80
CA ARG A 68 -7.23 3.39 15.18
C ARG A 68 -7.67 3.03 13.76
N ILE A 69 -6.75 2.44 12.98
CA ILE A 69 -7.08 1.90 11.66
C ILE A 69 -8.13 0.79 11.80
N GLY A 70 -7.95 -0.13 12.75
CA GLY A 70 -8.89 -1.22 13.02
C GLY A 70 -10.27 -0.72 13.41
N GLU A 71 -10.34 0.25 14.32
CA GLU A 71 -11.58 0.90 14.74
C GLU A 71 -12.30 1.56 13.54
N GLY A 72 -11.58 2.39 12.79
CA GLY A 72 -12.18 3.10 11.66
C GLY A 72 -12.63 2.18 10.53
N LEU A 73 -11.87 1.12 10.22
CA LEU A 73 -12.27 0.14 9.21
C LEU A 73 -13.39 -0.79 9.67
N ALA A 74 -13.58 -0.98 10.99
CA ALA A 74 -14.75 -1.68 11.51
C ALA A 74 -16.03 -0.85 11.32
N LEU A 75 -15.93 0.48 11.41
CA LEU A 75 -17.03 1.41 11.15
C LEU A 75 -17.28 1.62 9.65
N ALA A 76 -16.21 1.80 8.88
CA ALA A 76 -16.25 2.14 7.46
C ALA A 76 -15.23 1.28 6.68
N PRO A 77 -15.58 0.04 6.27
CA PRO A 77 -14.64 -0.91 5.66
C PRO A 77 -14.01 -0.46 4.34
N GLN A 78 -14.64 0.51 3.66
CA GLN A 78 -14.19 1.07 2.38
C GLN A 78 -13.61 2.49 2.54
N HIS A 79 -13.27 2.92 3.75
CA HIS A 79 -12.71 4.26 3.95
C HIS A 79 -11.31 4.37 3.33
N VAL A 80 -11.19 5.22 2.31
CA VAL A 80 -9.99 5.31 1.46
C VAL A 80 -8.72 5.59 2.28
N ASP A 81 -8.74 6.60 3.14
CA ASP A 81 -7.53 7.00 3.87
C ASP A 81 -7.05 5.94 4.86
N LEU A 82 -7.98 5.27 5.54
CA LEU A 82 -7.67 4.23 6.52
C LEU A 82 -7.11 2.98 5.83
N LEU A 83 -7.65 2.62 4.65
CA LEU A 83 -7.11 1.53 3.84
C LEU A 83 -5.70 1.83 3.35
N PHE A 84 -5.43 3.08 2.95
CA PHE A 84 -4.09 3.50 2.54
C PHE A 84 -3.10 3.49 3.72
N LEU A 85 -3.47 4.06 4.87
CA LEU A 85 -2.64 4.04 6.08
C LEU A 85 -2.34 2.61 6.54
N ARG A 86 -3.30 1.68 6.42
CA ARG A 86 -3.08 0.25 6.69
C ARG A 86 -2.02 -0.36 5.76
N THR A 87 -2.02 0.03 4.49
CA THR A 87 -0.95 -0.37 3.56
C THR A 87 0.42 0.10 4.05
N LEU A 88 0.53 1.35 4.49
CA LEU A 88 1.79 1.91 4.98
C LEU A 88 2.28 1.20 6.25
N ILE A 89 1.37 0.82 7.16
CA ILE A 89 1.76 0.07 8.36
C ILE A 89 2.29 -1.33 8.00
N TYR A 90 1.70 -1.99 6.99
CA TYR A 90 2.17 -3.30 6.54
C TYR A 90 3.50 -3.21 5.80
N TRP A 91 3.74 -2.12 5.06
CA TRP A 91 5.06 -1.84 4.49
C TRP A 91 6.12 -1.76 5.58
N ASP A 92 5.86 -0.94 6.62
CA ASP A 92 6.84 -0.72 7.69
C ASP A 92 7.12 -1.98 8.51
N CYS A 93 6.10 -2.81 8.74
CA CYS A 93 6.23 -4.10 9.42
C CYS A 93 6.77 -5.23 8.52
N ALA A 94 7.20 -4.95 7.29
CA ALA A 94 7.66 -5.94 6.31
C ALA A 94 6.66 -7.10 6.10
N ARG A 95 5.38 -6.76 5.96
CA ARG A 95 4.25 -7.66 5.75
C ARG A 95 3.70 -7.55 4.32
N PRO A 96 4.42 -8.08 3.31
CA PRO A 96 4.10 -7.86 1.90
C PRO A 96 2.77 -8.47 1.46
N ASP A 97 2.38 -9.62 2.04
CA ASP A 97 1.12 -10.28 1.72
C ASP A 97 -0.08 -9.42 2.14
N GLU A 98 -0.06 -8.94 3.37
CA GLU A 98 -1.14 -8.10 3.91
C GLU A 98 -1.14 -6.71 3.28
N MET A 99 0.05 -6.18 2.97
CA MET A 99 0.18 -4.95 2.22
C MET A 99 -0.48 -5.08 0.84
N PHE A 100 -0.22 -6.16 0.10
CA PHE A 100 -0.80 -6.40 -1.21
C PHE A 100 -2.33 -6.45 -1.15
N VAL A 101 -2.89 -7.21 -0.20
CA VAL A 101 -4.34 -7.29 0.00
C VAL A 101 -4.93 -5.93 0.38
N SER A 102 -4.26 -5.18 1.25
CA SER A 102 -4.70 -3.84 1.65
C SER A 102 -4.69 -2.85 0.48
N LEU A 103 -3.69 -2.92 -0.40
CA LEU A 103 -3.63 -2.11 -1.62
C LEU A 103 -4.79 -2.39 -2.57
N LEU A 104 -5.14 -3.65 -2.79
CA LEU A 104 -6.28 -3.99 -3.63
C LEU A 104 -7.59 -3.44 -3.05
N ALA A 105 -7.77 -3.54 -1.73
CA ALA A 105 -8.92 -2.96 -1.05
C ALA A 105 -8.96 -1.42 -1.19
N TYR A 106 -7.82 -0.75 -0.98
CA TYR A 106 -7.66 0.70 -1.17
C TYR A 106 -8.01 1.13 -2.60
N LEU A 107 -7.40 0.50 -3.61
CA LEU A 107 -7.64 0.83 -5.02
C LEU A 107 -9.10 0.59 -5.41
N GLY A 108 -9.72 -0.48 -4.88
CA GLY A 108 -11.14 -0.76 -5.06
C GLY A 108 -12.03 0.32 -4.45
N ALA A 109 -11.72 0.77 -3.23
CA ALA A 109 -12.43 1.85 -2.56
C ALA A 109 -12.30 3.18 -3.33
N VAL A 110 -11.11 3.50 -3.84
CA VAL A 110 -10.90 4.67 -4.70
C VAL A 110 -11.74 4.58 -5.97
N ALA A 111 -11.72 3.44 -6.66
CA ALA A 111 -12.50 3.24 -7.88
C ALA A 111 -14.03 3.33 -7.65
N ALA A 112 -14.49 2.95 -6.46
CA ALA A 112 -15.89 3.07 -6.06
C ALA A 112 -16.28 4.48 -5.55
N THR A 113 -15.30 5.35 -5.27
CA THR A 113 -15.55 6.69 -4.74
C THR A 113 -16.01 7.62 -5.86
N PRO A 114 -17.17 8.31 -5.71
CA PRO A 114 -17.62 9.28 -6.71
C PRO A 114 -16.60 10.41 -6.90
N PRO A 115 -16.42 10.95 -8.13
CA PRO A 115 -15.44 12.01 -8.39
C PRO A 115 -15.59 13.26 -7.51
N GLY A 116 -16.82 13.60 -7.13
CA GLY A 116 -17.11 14.74 -6.25
C GLY A 116 -16.80 14.51 -4.76
N GLU A 117 -16.57 13.26 -4.35
CA GLU A 117 -16.29 12.88 -2.96
C GLU A 117 -14.81 12.58 -2.73
N ALA A 118 -14.05 12.31 -3.79
CA ALA A 118 -12.61 12.03 -3.72
C ALA A 118 -11.81 13.16 -3.04
N SER A 119 -12.26 14.42 -3.16
CA SER A 119 -11.61 15.58 -2.52
C SER A 119 -11.67 15.57 -0.99
N ARG A 120 -12.52 14.72 -0.39
CA ARG A 120 -12.63 14.55 1.06
C ARG A 120 -11.54 13.64 1.65
N TYR A 121 -10.86 12.89 0.80
CA TYR A 121 -9.84 11.93 1.18
C TYR A 121 -8.47 12.44 0.80
N GLU A 122 -7.52 12.41 1.73
CA GLU A 122 -6.14 12.81 1.47
C GLU A 122 -5.47 11.88 0.45
N TYR A 123 -5.76 10.59 0.56
CA TYR A 123 -5.10 9.55 -0.21
C TYR A 123 -5.89 9.12 -1.46
N ALA A 124 -6.88 9.90 -1.90
CA ALA A 124 -7.60 9.64 -3.17
C ALA A 124 -7.02 10.40 -4.38
N SER A 125 -5.98 11.23 -4.19
CA SER A 125 -5.44 12.03 -5.29
C SER A 125 -4.82 11.16 -6.40
N PRO A 126 -4.89 11.57 -7.68
CA PRO A 126 -4.31 10.80 -8.78
C PRO A 126 -2.83 10.47 -8.61
N ALA A 127 -2.07 11.34 -7.93
CA ALA A 127 -0.66 11.11 -7.66
C ALA A 127 -0.44 9.94 -6.67
N VAL A 128 -1.25 9.85 -5.61
CA VAL A 128 -1.19 8.76 -4.62
C VAL A 128 -1.64 7.45 -5.25
N VAL A 129 -2.72 7.47 -6.04
CA VAL A 129 -3.21 6.28 -6.76
C VAL A 129 -2.16 5.75 -7.73
N ARG A 130 -1.49 6.65 -8.45
CA ARG A 130 -0.38 6.26 -9.34
C ARG A 130 0.77 5.64 -8.56
N ASP A 131 1.19 6.24 -7.45
CA ASP A 131 2.27 5.67 -6.63
C ASP A 131 1.89 4.30 -6.03
N ALA A 132 0.63 4.13 -5.63
CA ALA A 132 0.12 2.84 -5.18
C ALA A 132 0.23 1.77 -6.28
N LEU A 133 -0.08 2.10 -7.53
CA LEU A 133 -0.02 1.20 -8.68
C LEU A 133 1.40 0.96 -9.20
N GLU A 134 2.24 1.98 -9.24
CA GLU A 134 3.55 1.92 -9.90
C GLU A 134 4.69 1.56 -8.94
N THR A 135 4.53 1.82 -7.65
CA THR A 135 5.56 1.62 -6.62
C THR A 135 5.14 0.56 -5.62
N LEU A 136 4.07 0.81 -4.87
CA LEU A 136 3.74 0.03 -3.67
C LEU A 136 3.23 -1.38 -4.02
N LEU A 137 2.31 -1.49 -4.98
CA LEU A 137 1.74 -2.77 -5.40
C LEU A 137 2.78 -3.70 -6.05
N PRO A 138 3.65 -3.24 -6.97
CA PRO A 138 4.75 -4.04 -7.48
C PRO A 138 5.72 -4.48 -6.39
N ALA A 139 6.06 -3.60 -5.45
CA ALA A 139 6.97 -3.94 -4.36
C ALA A 139 6.38 -5.01 -3.44
N ALA A 140 5.11 -4.85 -3.02
CA ALA A 140 4.39 -5.83 -2.24
C ALA A 140 4.32 -7.19 -2.95
N TYR A 141 3.93 -7.20 -4.22
CA TYR A 141 3.78 -8.43 -5.01
C TYR A 141 5.11 -9.17 -5.23
N ARG A 142 6.22 -8.46 -5.46
CA ARG A 142 7.54 -9.09 -5.61
C ARG A 142 8.04 -9.72 -4.32
N ALA A 143 7.78 -9.07 -3.18
CA ALA A 143 8.23 -9.53 -1.87
C ALA A 143 7.29 -10.57 -1.24
N ALA A 144 6.06 -10.70 -1.74
CA ALA A 144 5.03 -11.58 -1.22
C ALA A 144 5.36 -13.08 -1.40
N PRO A 145 5.44 -13.87 -0.31
CA PRO A 145 5.47 -15.33 -0.41
C PRO A 145 4.25 -15.90 -1.15
N SER A 146 3.09 -15.25 -1.05
CA SER A 146 1.84 -15.69 -1.67
C SER A 146 1.65 -15.20 -3.12
N ARG A 147 2.71 -14.73 -3.79
CA ARG A 147 2.68 -14.15 -5.15
C ARG A 147 1.83 -14.95 -6.15
N ALA A 148 2.06 -16.27 -6.24
CA ALA A 148 1.31 -17.13 -7.17
C ALA A 148 -0.19 -17.16 -6.88
N ALA A 149 -0.57 -17.24 -5.59
CA ALA A 149 -1.96 -17.23 -5.16
C ALA A 149 -2.63 -15.87 -5.42
N PHE A 150 -1.91 -14.77 -5.22
CA PHE A 150 -2.41 -13.43 -5.55
C PHE A 150 -2.69 -13.26 -7.03
N ARG A 151 -1.77 -13.71 -7.89
CA ARG A 151 -1.99 -13.69 -9.33
C ARG A 151 -3.25 -14.44 -9.71
N GLU A 152 -3.39 -15.68 -9.23
CA GLU A 152 -4.56 -16.50 -9.54
C GLU A 152 -5.85 -15.81 -9.06
N ALA A 153 -5.87 -15.25 -7.85
CA ALA A 153 -7.02 -14.56 -7.32
C ALA A 153 -7.40 -13.33 -8.16
N VAL A 154 -6.42 -12.52 -8.58
CA VAL A 154 -6.64 -11.35 -9.45
C VAL A 154 -7.13 -11.78 -10.84
N GLU A 155 -6.57 -12.85 -11.43
CA GLU A 155 -7.04 -13.41 -12.70
C GLU A 155 -8.51 -13.86 -12.61
N GLN A 156 -8.87 -14.59 -11.54
CA GLN A 156 -10.24 -15.02 -11.32
C GLN A 156 -11.19 -13.83 -11.12
N ALA A 157 -10.76 -12.80 -10.37
CA ALA A 157 -11.53 -11.58 -10.16
C ALA A 157 -11.76 -10.82 -11.48
N ALA A 158 -10.71 -10.63 -12.29
CA ALA A 158 -10.80 -9.98 -13.59
C ALA A 158 -11.76 -10.71 -14.55
N ARG A 159 -11.78 -12.05 -14.53
CA ARG A 159 -12.72 -12.85 -15.35
C ARG A 159 -14.17 -12.72 -14.90
N ARG A 160 -14.42 -12.67 -13.57
CA ARG A 160 -15.77 -12.56 -13.00
C ARG A 160 -16.35 -11.16 -13.16
N ALA A 161 -15.53 -10.13 -12.92
CA ALA A 161 -15.95 -8.74 -12.91
C ALA A 161 -15.90 -8.10 -14.32
N ARG A 162 -16.42 -8.77 -15.36
CA ARG A 162 -16.34 -8.31 -16.76
C ARG A 162 -16.60 -6.81 -16.88
N GLY A 163 -15.58 -6.05 -17.29
CA GLY A 163 -15.65 -4.58 -17.44
C GLY A 163 -15.11 -3.77 -16.26
N ASN A 164 -14.62 -4.40 -15.19
CA ASN A 164 -13.93 -3.69 -14.11
C ASN A 164 -12.47 -3.40 -14.54
N GLU A 165 -12.24 -2.14 -14.92
CA GLU A 165 -10.93 -1.67 -15.39
C GLU A 165 -9.82 -1.84 -14.35
N LEU A 166 -10.12 -1.72 -13.05
CA LEU A 166 -9.12 -1.86 -11.99
C LEU A 166 -8.49 -3.25 -12.00
N PHE A 167 -9.31 -4.31 -12.01
CA PHE A 167 -8.77 -5.68 -12.02
C PHE A 167 -7.99 -5.98 -13.31
N ALA A 168 -8.40 -5.42 -14.44
CA ALA A 168 -7.65 -5.55 -15.69
C ALA A 168 -6.30 -4.84 -15.62
N THR A 169 -6.26 -3.61 -15.09
CA THR A 169 -5.03 -2.83 -14.88
C THR A 169 -4.07 -3.54 -13.92
N VAL A 170 -4.58 -4.01 -12.79
CA VAL A 170 -3.78 -4.76 -11.80
C VAL A 170 -3.24 -6.03 -12.44
N LEU A 171 -4.07 -6.82 -13.12
CA LEU A 171 -3.62 -8.06 -13.76
C LEU A 171 -2.50 -7.81 -14.77
N ALA A 172 -2.67 -6.84 -15.68
CA ALA A 172 -1.66 -6.48 -16.66
C ALA A 172 -0.34 -6.05 -16.00
N LEU A 173 -0.41 -5.35 -14.87
CA LEU A 173 0.76 -4.98 -14.09
C LEU A 173 1.47 -6.22 -13.51
N LEU A 174 0.74 -7.16 -12.91
CA LEU A 174 1.32 -8.39 -12.33
C LEU A 174 2.01 -9.24 -13.42
N GLU A 175 1.35 -9.40 -14.58
CA GLU A 175 1.92 -10.12 -15.73
C GLU A 175 3.22 -9.48 -16.22
N ARG A 176 3.28 -8.15 -16.26
CA ARG A 176 4.48 -7.40 -16.65
C ARG A 176 5.62 -7.63 -15.65
N ILE A 177 5.32 -7.67 -14.34
CA ILE A 177 6.31 -7.96 -13.31
C ILE A 177 6.82 -9.38 -13.45
N ASP A 178 5.93 -10.37 -13.60
CA ASP A 178 6.32 -11.78 -13.77
C ASP A 178 7.22 -12.00 -14.99
N ARG A 179 6.90 -11.36 -16.12
CA ARG A 179 7.73 -11.42 -17.33
C ARG A 179 9.12 -10.85 -17.11
N ALA A 180 9.21 -9.65 -16.50
CA ALA A 180 10.48 -9.00 -16.24
C ALA A 180 11.38 -9.79 -15.27
N GLU A 181 10.79 -10.49 -14.29
CA GLU A 181 11.55 -11.36 -13.38
C GLU A 181 12.01 -12.66 -14.06
N ALA A 182 11.22 -13.23 -14.97
CA ALA A 182 11.63 -14.39 -15.76
C ALA A 182 12.82 -14.07 -16.68
N GLU A 183 12.77 -12.94 -17.37
CA GLU A 183 13.85 -12.47 -18.27
C GLU A 183 15.17 -12.23 -17.51
N LYS A 184 15.12 -11.74 -16.26
CA LYS A 184 16.31 -11.59 -15.40
C LYS A 184 16.89 -12.93 -14.98
N GLY A 185 16.05 -13.89 -14.62
CA GLY A 185 16.49 -15.24 -14.23
C GLY A 185 17.18 -16.00 -15.37
N GLU A 186 16.73 -15.80 -16.61
CA GLU A 186 17.35 -16.39 -17.80
C GLU A 186 18.70 -15.76 -18.16
N ALA A 187 18.86 -14.44 -17.95
CA ALA A 187 20.12 -13.73 -18.17
C ALA A 187 21.21 -14.12 -17.14
N ASP A 188 20.83 -14.34 -15.88
CA ASP A 188 21.77 -14.78 -14.84
C ASP A 188 22.11 -16.28 -14.95
N GLY A 189 21.20 -17.10 -15.50
CA GLY A 189 21.40 -18.54 -15.70
C GLY A 189 22.30 -18.93 -16.88
N THR A 190 22.54 -18.02 -17.84
CA THR A 190 23.35 -18.29 -19.04
C THR A 190 24.82 -17.92 -18.92
N GLY A 191 25.26 -17.33 -17.79
CA GLY A 191 26.66 -16.99 -17.52
C GLY A 191 27.54 -18.12 -16.94
N GLY A 192 26.98 -19.29 -16.64
CA GLY A 192 27.65 -20.36 -15.88
C GLY A 192 28.13 -21.58 -16.66
N ALA A 193 28.00 -21.61 -17.99
CA ALA A 193 28.28 -22.81 -18.79
C ALA A 193 29.13 -22.52 -20.04
N ALA A 194 30.33 -21.96 -19.86
CA ALA A 194 31.36 -22.00 -20.90
C ALA A 194 32.77 -21.94 -20.29
N ALA A 195 33.41 -23.12 -20.20
CA ALA A 195 34.84 -23.38 -20.45
C ALA A 195 35.45 -24.43 -19.50
N VAL A 196 35.04 -25.71 -19.64
CA VAL A 196 35.98 -26.83 -19.42
C VAL A 196 35.82 -27.80 -20.59
N SER A 197 36.46 -27.43 -21.69
CA SER A 197 36.85 -28.30 -22.80
C SER A 197 37.95 -27.52 -23.50
N GLY A 198 39.20 -27.94 -23.63
CA GLY A 198 39.91 -29.15 -23.31
C GLY A 198 41.26 -28.97 -23.99
N ASN A 199 42.36 -29.51 -23.44
CA ASN A 199 43.44 -29.93 -24.32
C ASN A 199 44.31 -30.98 -23.62
N ALA A 200 44.16 -32.21 -24.08
CA ALA A 200 45.18 -33.24 -23.99
C ALA A 200 45.82 -33.35 -25.37
N ALA A 201 47.15 -33.18 -25.46
CA ALA A 201 48.07 -34.03 -26.24
C ALA A 201 49.39 -33.31 -26.58
N GLY A 202 50.50 -34.02 -26.32
CA GLY A 202 51.81 -33.96 -27.03
C GLY A 202 52.67 -32.73 -26.72
N GLY A 203 53.96 -32.83 -26.45
CA GLY A 203 54.97 -33.85 -26.69
C GLY A 203 56.33 -33.15 -26.70
N ASP A 204 57.41 -33.94 -26.64
CA ASP A 204 58.83 -33.56 -26.78
C ASP A 204 59.41 -32.82 -25.55
N GLY A 205 60.43 -33.32 -24.84
CA GLY A 205 61.63 -34.02 -25.29
C GLY A 205 62.77 -32.99 -25.29
N GLU A 206 63.67 -33.03 -24.31
CA GLU A 206 65.11 -32.74 -24.43
C GLU A 206 65.81 -32.69 -23.05
N ASP A 207 66.74 -33.64 -22.90
CA ASP A 207 68.03 -33.66 -22.20
C ASP A 207 68.45 -32.52 -21.25
N GLY A 208 69.04 -32.94 -20.11
CA GLY A 208 69.85 -32.12 -19.21
C GLY A 208 69.99 -32.69 -17.80
#